data_AF-A0A166KGB2-F1
#
_entry.id   AF-A0A166KGB2-F1
#
_cell.length_a   1.000
_cell.length_b   1.000
_cell.length_c   1.000
_cell.angle_alpha   90.00
_cell.angle_beta   90.00
_cell.angle_gamma   90.00
#
_symmetry.space_group_name_H-M   'P 1'
#
loop_
_entity.id
_entity.type
_entity.pdbx_description
1 polymer ?
#
loop_
_entity_poly.entity_id
_entity_poly.type
_entity_poly.pdbx_seq_one_letter_code
_entity_poly.pdbx_strand_id
1 'polypeptide(L)' 'MKLSATSVFLALAYASTSVIVGSQFLSAFTFEAIADPTDGFVTYLSESAAQSAALISTTSTSFRMGADHTTVLSAS' A
#
# COMPACT_ATOMS: atom_id res chain seq x y z
N MET A 1 33.79 47.89 1.40
CA MET A 1 33.20 47.02 2.45
C MET A 1 32.05 46.26 1.83
N LYS A 2 32.18 44.92 1.79
CA LYS A 2 31.13 43.89 1.84
C LYS A 2 30.16 43.75 0.65
N LEU A 3 30.26 42.56 0.02
CA LEU A 3 29.24 41.93 -0.83
C LEU A 3 27.87 41.91 -0.13
N SER A 4 26.78 41.86 -0.88
CA SER A 4 25.90 40.66 -0.89
C SER A 4 24.67 40.91 -1.76
N ALA A 5 24.67 40.38 -2.99
CA ALA A 5 23.44 40.20 -3.75
C ALA A 5 22.67 39.05 -3.10
N THR A 6 21.54 39.33 -2.44
CA THR A 6 20.69 38.32 -1.84
C THR A 6 20.00 37.55 -2.96
N SER A 7 20.48 36.34 -3.25
CA SER A 7 19.88 35.45 -4.23
C SER A 7 18.55 34.92 -3.69
N VAL A 8 17.42 35.30 -4.32
CA VAL A 8 16.10 34.78 -3.97
C VAL A 8 15.92 33.44 -4.68
N PHE A 9 16.07 32.35 -3.95
CA PHE A 9 15.73 31.02 -4.45
C PHE A 9 14.24 30.75 -4.21
N LEU A 10 13.49 30.45 -5.26
CA LEU A 10 12.10 30.02 -5.14
C LEU A 10 12.09 28.51 -4.82
N ALA A 11 12.01 28.16 -3.54
CA ALA A 11 11.88 26.78 -3.11
C ALA A 11 10.41 26.35 -3.22
N LEU A 12 10.11 25.41 -4.11
CA LEU A 12 8.80 24.77 -4.17
C LEU A 12 8.74 23.73 -3.04
N ALA A 13 8.04 24.06 -1.95
CA ALA A 13 7.84 23.13 -0.84
C ALA A 13 6.66 22.20 -1.17
N TYR A 14 6.89 20.88 -1.09
CA TYR A 14 5.81 19.90 -1.15
C TYR A 14 5.29 19.66 0.26
N ALA A 15 3.98 19.80 0.45
CA ALA A 15 3.29 19.39 1.67
C ALA A 15 2.73 17.98 1.49
N SER A 16 2.79 17.16 2.54
CA SER A 16 2.15 15.84 2.52
C SER A 16 0.64 16.00 2.38
N THR A 17 0.07 15.43 1.32
CA THR A 17 -1.38 15.44 1.07
C THR A 17 -2.11 14.38 1.89
N SER A 18 -1.45 13.26 2.19
CA SER A 18 -2.03 12.14 2.94
C SER A 18 -0.96 11.40 3.75
N VAL A 19 -1.33 10.97 4.95
CA VAL A 19 -0.53 10.08 5.80
C VAL A 19 -1.39 8.86 6.15
N ILE A 20 -1.07 7.73 5.55
CA ILE A 20 -1.80 6.46 5.71
C ILE A 20 -0.88 5.49 6.42
N VAL A 21 -1.23 5.12 7.66
CA VAL A 21 -0.40 4.29 8.53
C VAL A 21 -1.31 3.27 9.23
N GLY A 22 -0.83 2.02 9.35
CA GLY A 22 -1.55 0.98 10.05
C GLY A 22 -2.94 0.75 9.46
N SER A 23 -3.96 0.80 10.32
CA SER A 23 -5.34 0.49 9.96
C SER A 23 -5.98 1.51 9.02
N GLN A 24 -5.40 2.71 8.89
CA GLN A 24 -5.84 3.70 7.91
C GLN A 24 -5.79 3.15 6.47
N PHE A 25 -4.97 2.13 6.21
CA PHE A 25 -4.89 1.50 4.90
C PHE A 25 -6.21 0.82 4.50
N LEU A 26 -6.93 0.23 5.46
CA LEU A 26 -8.20 -0.48 5.21
C LEU A 26 -9.31 0.47 4.75
N SER A 27 -9.28 1.74 5.15
CA SER A 27 -10.25 2.74 4.72
C SER A 27 -9.81 3.57 3.52
N ALA A 28 -8.50 3.66 3.27
CA ALA A 28 -7.95 4.45 2.16
C ALA A 28 -7.89 3.69 0.82
N PHE A 29 -7.94 2.36 0.86
CA PHE A 29 -7.83 1.50 -0.32
C PHE A 29 -9.03 0.57 -0.47
N THR A 30 -9.29 0.12 -1.69
CA THR A 30 -10.32 -0.89 -2.01
C THR A 30 -9.64 -2.22 -2.35
N PHE A 31 -10.17 -3.31 -1.81
CA PHE A 31 -9.72 -4.67 -2.13
C PHE A 31 -10.51 -5.21 -3.31
N GLU A 32 -9.83 -5.42 -4.44
CA GLU A 32 -10.46 -5.86 -5.68
C GLU A 32 -10.49 -7.39 -5.75
N ALA A 33 -11.63 -7.99 -5.45
CA ALA A 33 -11.88 -9.42 -5.64
C ALA A 33 -12.26 -9.71 -7.12
N ILE A 34 -11.33 -9.43 -8.03
CA ILE A 34 -11.50 -9.59 -9.47
C ILE A 34 -10.56 -10.67 -10.03
N ALA A 35 -10.83 -11.14 -11.25
CA ALA A 35 -9.86 -11.91 -12.00
C ALA A 35 -8.64 -11.03 -12.31
N ASP A 36 -7.45 -11.62 -12.29
CA ASP A 36 -6.21 -10.90 -12.62
C ASP A 36 -6.28 -10.39 -14.08
N PRO A 37 -6.26 -9.07 -14.32
CA PRO A 37 -6.27 -8.50 -15.67
C PRO A 37 -5.06 -8.90 -16.52
N THR A 38 -4.00 -9.41 -15.90
CA THR A 38 -2.78 -9.88 -16.57
C THR A 38 -2.73 -11.39 -16.78
N ASP A 39 -3.85 -12.09 -16.51
CA ASP A 39 -4.00 -13.54 -16.65
C ASP A 39 -2.96 -14.36 -15.84
N GLY A 40 -2.53 -13.83 -14.70
CA GLY A 40 -1.62 -14.52 -13.80
C GLY A 40 -2.28 -15.63 -12.97
N PHE A 41 -1.45 -16.52 -12.43
CA PHE A 41 -1.88 -17.60 -11.54
C PHE A 41 -2.05 -17.08 -10.10
N VAL A 42 -3.03 -16.19 -9.92
CA VAL A 42 -3.33 -15.51 -8.65
C VAL A 42 -4.84 -15.50 -8.42
N THR A 43 -5.25 -15.63 -7.17
CA THR A 43 -6.64 -15.41 -6.74
C THR A 43 -6.68 -14.20 -5.81
N TYR A 44 -7.26 -13.08 -6.28
CA TYR A 44 -7.46 -11.90 -5.44
C TYR A 44 -8.69 -12.08 -4.54
N LEU A 45 -8.57 -11.65 -3.29
CA LEU A 45 -9.59 -11.82 -2.25
C LEU A 45 -10.15 -10.47 -1.81
N SER A 46 -11.38 -10.48 -1.28
CA SER A 46 -11.94 -9.34 -0.56
C SER A 46 -11.20 -9.10 0.75
N GLU A 47 -11.30 -7.89 1.32
CA GLU A 47 -10.63 -7.52 2.57
C GLU A 47 -10.88 -8.54 3.70
N SER A 48 -12.15 -8.89 3.94
CA SER A 48 -12.55 -9.83 5.00
C SER A 48 -12.00 -11.24 4.79
N ALA A 49 -11.94 -11.70 3.54
CA ALA A 49 -11.37 -12.99 3.20
C ALA A 49 -9.84 -12.99 3.38
N ALA A 50 -9.17 -11.92 2.98
CA ALA A 50 -7.72 -11.76 3.17
C ALA A 50 -7.34 -11.67 4.66
N GLN A 51 -8.16 -11.02 5.50
CA GLN A 51 -7.99 -11.02 6.96
C GLN A 51 -8.17 -12.41 7.55
N SER A 52 -9.23 -13.11 7.14
CA SER A 52 -9.54 -14.47 7.63
C SER A 52 -8.46 -15.48 7.26
N ALA A 53 -7.83 -15.31 6.09
CA ALA A 53 -6.71 -16.11 5.61
C ALA A 53 -5.34 -15.65 6.14
N ALA A 54 -5.29 -14.65 7.04
CA ALA A 54 -4.06 -14.06 7.58
C ALA A 54 -3.06 -13.54 6.51
N LEU A 55 -3.57 -13.20 5.33
CA LEU A 55 -2.79 -12.61 4.24
C LEU A 55 -2.52 -11.13 4.52
N ILE A 56 -3.47 -10.46 5.18
CA ILE A 56 -3.30 -9.08 5.64
C ILE A 56 -3.47 -8.96 7.15
N SER A 57 -2.73 -8.03 7.75
CA SER A 57 -2.88 -7.67 9.16
C SER A 57 -2.39 -6.24 9.39
N THR A 58 -2.83 -5.64 10.50
CA THR A 58 -2.44 -4.27 10.83
C THR A 58 -2.07 -4.12 12.30
N THR A 59 -1.10 -3.24 12.57
CA THR A 59 -0.79 -2.70 13.89
C THR A 59 -1.02 -1.17 13.86
N SER A 60 -0.77 -0.49 14.98
CA SER A 60 -0.87 0.98 15.03
C SER A 60 0.08 1.69 14.07
N THR A 61 1.18 1.04 13.64
CA THR A 61 2.23 1.67 12.82
C THR A 61 2.54 0.92 11.52
N SER A 62 2.00 -0.29 11.34
CA SER A 62 2.33 -1.14 10.20
C SER A 62 1.10 -1.77 9.57
N PHE A 63 1.14 -1.91 8.25
CA PHE A 63 0.21 -2.71 7.48
C PHE A 63 0.99 -3.82 6.77
N ARG A 64 0.59 -5.07 6.96
CA ARG A 64 1.22 -6.25 6.35
C ARG A 64 0.33 -6.77 5.22
N MET A 65 0.95 -7.02 4.08
CA MET A 65 0.36 -7.77 2.96
C MET A 65 1.27 -8.95 2.62
N GLY A 66 0.68 -10.08 2.27
CA GLY A 66 1.40 -11.27 1.87
C GLY A 66 0.57 -12.20 1.00
N ALA A 67 1.23 -13.20 0.43
CA ALA A 67 0.61 -14.29 -0.29
C ALA A 67 0.43 -15.52 0.63
N ASP A 68 -0.44 -16.43 0.22
CA ASP A 68 -0.52 -17.75 0.83
C ASP A 68 0.81 -18.49 0.61
N HIS A 69 1.38 -19.00 1.70
CA HIS A 69 2.66 -19.72 1.74
C HIS A 69 2.49 -21.14 2.31
N THR A 70 1.25 -21.60 2.41
CA THR A 70 0.87 -22.89 3.03
C THR A 70 0.21 -23.82 2.04
N THR A 71 -0.56 -23.28 1.09
CA THR A 71 -1.29 -24.08 0.10
C THR A 71 -0.43 -24.36 -1.12
N VAL A 72 -0.23 -25.63 -1.45
CA VAL A 72 0.33 -26.05 -2.74
C VAL A 72 -0.81 -26.19 -3.75
N LEU A 73 -0.84 -25.29 -4.73
CA LEU A 73 -1.79 -25.36 -5.83
C LEU A 73 -1.28 -26.35 -6.87
N SER A 74 -2.17 -27.22 -7.37
CA SER A 74 -1.87 -28.09 -8.51
C SER A 74 -2.47 -27.48 -9.77
N ALA A 75 -1.65 -27.25 -10.79
CA ALA A 75 -2.15 -26.97 -12.13
C ALA A 75 -2.74 -28.27 -12.70
N SER A 76 -4.03 -28.26 -13.03
CA SER A 76 -4.68 -29.38 -13.74
C SER A 76 -4.47 -29.27 -15.23
#